data_AF-A0A349YBV2-F1
#
_entry.id   AF-A0A349YBV2-F1
#
_cell.length_a   1.000
_cell.length_b   1.000
_cell.length_c   1.000
_cell.angle_alpha   90.00
_cell.angle_beta   90.00
_cell.angle_gamma   90.00
#
_symmetry.space_group_name_H-M   'P 1'
#
loop_
_entity.id
_entity.type
_entity.pdbx_description
1 polymer ?
#
loop_
_entity_poly.entity_id
_entity_poly.type
_entity_poly.pdbx_seq_one_letter_code
_entity_poly.pdbx_strand_id
1 'polypeptide(L)'
;MSRNNRDSRFKKRGKPSSGQSGISGLQSGRLKLLTNAQTGVSRGALDAALELNADCGGSCAEGRMAEDGFVPDNYPVEELPGADTSDSIRQNVKDSDGTAIIYFGEIEDEPEEALDYCVQLGKAYRLVNGGDLQPGQAGKVIADFIKDKGIMTLNVIGPKASATERAQRFGYESMRALLGLGPKRRNSARPQNKKQADANVDGGGLAQVSGGDQNGEASGKPKSTKPPGQRRRRGSGRRFPRNKPSDAQSDVTQE
;
A
#
# COMPACT_ATOMS: atom_id res chain seq x y z
N MET A 1 4.96 24.07 -77.66
CA MET A 1 3.51 23.79 -77.65
C MET A 1 3.12 23.17 -76.32
N SER A 2 2.04 23.66 -75.70
CA SER A 2 1.25 23.23 -74.52
C SER A 2 2.00 22.83 -73.22
N ARG A 3 1.96 23.59 -72.11
CA ARG A 3 0.87 24.07 -71.21
C ARG A 3 0.28 23.02 -70.24
N ASN A 4 0.35 23.41 -68.95
CA ASN A 4 -0.55 23.12 -67.83
C ASN A 4 -0.34 21.76 -67.11
N ASN A 5 -0.53 21.60 -65.80
CA ASN A 5 -1.18 22.46 -64.82
C ASN A 5 -0.70 22.15 -63.38
N ARG A 6 -0.93 23.12 -62.50
CA ARG A 6 -0.81 23.09 -61.04
C ARG A 6 -1.60 21.94 -60.43
N ASP A 7 -1.12 21.38 -59.32
CA ASP A 7 -2.03 20.96 -58.25
C ASP A 7 -1.37 21.07 -56.86
N SER A 8 -1.67 22.18 -56.21
CA SER A 8 -1.46 22.42 -54.79
C SER A 8 -2.49 21.63 -53.99
N ARG A 9 -2.06 20.60 -53.24
CA ARG A 9 -2.88 19.98 -52.20
C ARG A 9 -2.17 19.94 -50.85
N PHE A 10 -2.29 21.06 -50.17
CA PHE A 10 -2.14 21.23 -48.74
C PHE A 10 -3.15 20.32 -48.03
N LYS A 11 -2.75 19.09 -47.66
CA LYS A 11 -3.56 18.23 -46.79
C LYS A 11 -3.52 18.82 -45.38
N LYS A 12 -4.61 19.47 -44.97
CA LYS A 12 -4.92 19.79 -43.57
C LYS A 12 -4.74 18.51 -42.73
N ARG A 13 -3.69 18.46 -41.92
CA ARG A 13 -3.61 17.53 -40.79
C ARG A 13 -4.67 17.97 -39.78
N GLY A 14 -5.70 17.15 -39.60
CA GLY A 14 -6.70 17.36 -38.55
C GLY A 14 -6.02 17.42 -37.19
N LYS A 15 -6.44 18.38 -36.36
CA LYS A 15 -6.06 18.44 -34.94
C LYS A 15 -6.49 17.13 -34.27
N PRO A 16 -5.65 16.47 -33.46
CA PRO A 16 -6.16 15.43 -32.58
C PRO A 16 -7.10 16.10 -31.57
N SER A 17 -8.35 15.64 -31.56
CA SER A 17 -9.36 16.07 -30.61
C SER A 17 -8.90 15.71 -29.20
N SER A 18 -8.75 16.73 -28.36
CA SER A 18 -8.72 16.62 -26.92
C SER A 18 -10.00 15.95 -26.43
N GLY A 19 -9.93 14.65 -26.15
CA GLY A 19 -11.05 13.84 -25.71
C GLY A 19 -10.59 12.75 -24.76
N GLN A 20 -10.74 13.02 -23.46
CA GLN A 20 -10.83 12.04 -22.37
C GLN A 20 -9.72 10.97 -22.30
N SER A 21 -8.59 11.28 -21.64
CA SER A 21 -7.73 10.25 -21.04
C SER A 21 -8.35 9.76 -19.73
N GLY A 22 -9.53 9.13 -19.83
CA GLY A 22 -10.10 8.34 -18.76
C GLY A 22 -9.37 7.01 -18.68
N ILE A 23 -9.08 6.58 -17.46
CA ILE A 23 -8.32 5.38 -17.11
C ILE A 23 -9.18 4.15 -17.49
N SER A 24 -9.15 3.70 -18.75
CA SER A 24 -9.99 2.59 -19.25
C SER A 24 -9.19 1.38 -19.75
N GLY A 25 -7.90 1.28 -19.37
CA GLY A 25 -6.98 0.28 -19.94
C GLY A 25 -6.56 -0.89 -19.04
N LEU A 26 -6.96 -0.94 -17.76
CA LEU A 26 -6.74 -2.16 -16.96
C LEU A 26 -7.80 -3.19 -17.37
N GLN A 27 -7.49 -3.96 -18.42
CA GLN A 27 -8.21 -5.21 -18.70
C GLN A 27 -8.20 -6.07 -17.43
N SER A 28 -9.34 -6.70 -17.15
CA SER A 28 -9.74 -7.39 -15.92
C SER A 28 -8.84 -8.55 -15.42
N GLY A 29 -7.56 -8.30 -15.20
CA GLY A 29 -6.73 -9.07 -14.28
C GLY A 29 -6.71 -8.38 -12.92
N ARG A 30 -7.05 -9.09 -11.85
CA ARG A 30 -6.92 -8.53 -10.50
C ARG A 30 -5.44 -8.55 -10.14
N LEU A 31 -4.86 -7.37 -9.87
CA LEU A 31 -3.49 -7.27 -9.38
C LEU A 31 -3.33 -8.12 -8.11
N LYS A 32 -2.33 -9.01 -8.08
CA LYS A 32 -1.90 -9.76 -6.90
C LYS A 32 -0.58 -9.20 -6.37
N LEU A 33 -0.49 -8.96 -5.07
CA LEU A 33 0.76 -8.57 -4.40
C LEU A 33 1.48 -9.80 -3.84
N LEU A 34 2.76 -9.95 -4.12
CA LEU A 34 3.63 -10.96 -3.50
C LEU A 34 4.63 -10.28 -2.55
N THR A 35 4.92 -10.92 -1.43
CA THR A 35 5.97 -10.51 -0.48
C THR A 35 6.54 -11.74 0.24
N ASN A 36 7.67 -11.58 0.91
CA ASN A 36 8.23 -12.60 1.82
C ASN A 36 7.71 -12.55 3.26
N ALA A 37 6.72 -11.68 3.55
CA ALA A 37 6.17 -11.43 4.89
C ALA A 37 7.20 -11.05 5.99
N GLN A 38 8.40 -10.63 5.59
CA GLN A 38 9.36 -10.01 6.50
C GLN A 38 8.75 -8.77 7.17
N THR A 39 9.25 -8.39 8.35
CA THR A 39 8.89 -7.09 8.95
C THR A 39 9.21 -5.91 8.02
N GLY A 40 8.74 -4.72 8.38
CA GLY A 40 8.99 -3.53 7.57
C GLY A 40 8.10 -3.52 6.33
N VAL A 41 8.68 -3.21 5.17
CA VAL A 41 7.90 -2.94 3.94
C VAL A 41 7.00 -4.11 3.54
N SER A 42 7.50 -5.35 3.59
CA SER A 42 6.76 -6.55 3.17
C SER A 42 5.48 -6.74 3.96
N ARG A 43 5.52 -6.67 5.30
CA ARG A 43 4.30 -6.69 6.13
C ARG A 43 3.40 -5.49 5.91
N GLY A 44 3.95 -4.29 5.76
CA GLY A 44 3.14 -3.11 5.46
C GLY A 44 2.30 -3.30 4.18
N ALA A 45 2.90 -3.89 3.14
CA ALA A 45 2.21 -4.20 1.90
C ALA A 45 1.09 -5.24 2.10
N LEU A 46 1.34 -6.30 2.86
CA LEU A 46 0.32 -7.30 3.20
C LEU A 46 -0.81 -6.70 4.04
N ASP A 47 -0.50 -5.88 5.04
CA ASP A 47 -1.48 -5.21 5.90
C ASP A 47 -2.47 -4.38 5.05
N ALA A 48 -1.95 -3.61 4.10
CA ALA A 48 -2.77 -2.80 3.19
C ALA A 48 -3.62 -3.66 2.25
N ALA A 49 -3.07 -4.75 1.73
CA ALA A 49 -3.78 -5.67 0.84
C ALA A 49 -4.93 -6.37 1.58
N LEU A 50 -4.66 -6.87 2.78
CA LEU A 50 -5.66 -7.52 3.63
C LEU A 50 -6.77 -6.54 4.03
N GLU A 51 -6.45 -5.31 4.45
CA GLU A 51 -7.45 -4.27 4.77
C GLU A 51 -8.39 -4.00 3.58
N LEU A 52 -7.85 -3.94 2.36
CA LEU A 52 -8.60 -3.62 1.16
C LEU A 52 -9.17 -4.85 0.44
N ASN A 53 -9.04 -6.04 1.03
CA ASN A 53 -9.41 -7.32 0.44
C ASN A 53 -8.81 -7.54 -0.97
N ALA A 54 -7.60 -7.04 -1.20
CA ALA A 54 -6.84 -7.27 -2.43
C ALA A 54 -6.15 -8.64 -2.38
N ASP A 55 -5.94 -9.25 -3.55
CA ASP A 55 -5.26 -10.54 -3.62
C ASP A 55 -3.80 -10.34 -3.23
N CYS A 56 -3.32 -11.09 -2.24
CA CYS A 56 -1.94 -11.03 -1.79
C CYS A 56 -1.44 -12.41 -1.32
N GLY A 57 -0.12 -12.53 -1.20
CA GLY A 57 0.55 -13.71 -0.67
C GLY A 57 2.04 -13.66 -0.95
N GLY A 58 2.61 -14.78 -1.37
CA GLY A 58 4.02 -14.91 -1.72
C GLY A 58 4.65 -16.11 -1.04
N SER A 59 5.95 -16.26 -1.23
CA SER A 59 6.77 -17.30 -0.60
C SER A 59 7.52 -16.74 0.60
N CYS A 60 7.59 -17.46 1.71
CA CYS A 60 8.40 -17.12 2.88
C CYS A 60 9.42 -18.24 3.18
N ALA A 61 10.43 -17.92 3.99
CA ALA A 61 11.48 -18.85 4.39
C ALA A 61 10.91 -20.05 5.18
N GLU A 62 11.70 -21.13 5.26
CA GLU A 62 11.40 -22.32 6.05
C GLU A 62 11.00 -21.95 7.49
N GLY A 63 10.02 -22.69 8.01
CA GLY A 63 9.42 -22.44 9.30
C GLY A 63 8.64 -21.13 9.37
N ARG A 64 8.34 -20.47 8.24
CA ARG A 64 7.71 -19.13 8.20
C ARG A 64 8.51 -18.09 9.01
N MET A 65 9.84 -18.11 8.92
CA MET A 65 10.68 -17.24 9.74
C MET A 65 10.76 -15.79 9.21
N ALA A 66 10.70 -14.84 10.13
CA ALA A 66 10.95 -13.40 9.96
C ALA A 66 11.80 -12.87 11.13
N GLU A 67 12.26 -11.62 11.09
CA GLU A 67 13.19 -11.09 12.11
C GLU A 67 12.59 -11.06 13.53
N ASP A 68 11.27 -11.00 13.66
CA ASP A 68 10.56 -11.00 14.94
C ASP A 68 9.96 -12.36 15.29
N GLY A 69 10.43 -13.42 14.63
CA GLY A 69 10.00 -14.81 14.83
C GLY A 69 9.09 -15.29 13.72
N PHE A 70 8.07 -16.08 14.07
CA PHE A 70 7.17 -16.70 13.10
C PHE A 70 6.24 -15.67 12.44
N VAL A 71 6.12 -15.74 11.11
CA VAL A 71 5.12 -14.99 10.35
C VAL A 71 3.72 -15.45 10.78
N PRO A 72 2.88 -14.54 11.29
CA PRO A 72 1.51 -14.85 11.69
C PRO A 72 0.67 -15.54 10.61
N ASP A 73 -0.24 -16.44 11.02
CA ASP A 73 -1.07 -17.26 10.12
C ASP A 73 -2.07 -16.45 9.27
N ASN A 74 -2.37 -15.21 9.69
CA ASN A 74 -3.25 -14.32 8.92
C ASN A 74 -2.58 -13.77 7.65
N TYR A 75 -1.25 -13.89 7.51
CA TYR A 75 -0.54 -13.53 6.29
C TYR A 75 -0.54 -14.72 5.31
N PRO A 76 -1.14 -14.56 4.09
CA PRO A 76 -1.34 -15.64 3.13
C PRO A 76 -0.08 -15.96 2.31
N VAL A 77 1.06 -16.14 2.99
CA VAL A 77 2.31 -16.61 2.38
C VAL A 77 2.46 -18.11 2.52
N GLU A 78 3.12 -18.73 1.56
CA GLU A 78 3.44 -20.16 1.53
C GLU A 78 4.88 -20.36 1.97
N GLU A 79 5.11 -21.35 2.82
CA GLU A 79 6.46 -21.73 3.25
C GLU A 79 7.19 -22.45 2.11
N LEU A 80 8.45 -22.06 1.87
CA LEU A 80 9.35 -22.80 0.99
C LEU A 80 10.21 -23.77 1.83
N PRO A 81 10.04 -25.10 1.66
CA PRO A 81 10.82 -26.07 2.42
C PRO A 81 12.32 -25.96 2.14
N GLY A 82 13.13 -25.90 3.20
CA GLY A 82 14.60 -25.80 3.10
C GLY A 82 15.14 -24.47 2.58
N ALA A 83 14.29 -23.45 2.44
CA ALA A 83 14.66 -22.15 1.89
C ALA A 83 14.97 -21.15 3.01
N ASP A 84 15.98 -20.31 2.80
CA ASP A 84 16.23 -19.15 3.65
C ASP A 84 15.48 -17.89 3.14
N THR A 85 15.75 -16.74 3.75
CA THR A 85 15.17 -15.46 3.33
C THR A 85 15.55 -15.12 1.89
N SER A 86 16.80 -15.35 1.48
CA SER A 86 17.29 -15.06 0.13
C SER A 86 16.55 -15.89 -0.91
N ASP A 87 16.38 -17.19 -0.65
CA ASP A 87 15.62 -18.10 -1.50
C ASP A 87 14.18 -17.64 -1.66
N SER A 88 13.54 -17.16 -0.57
CA SER A 88 12.18 -16.62 -0.62
C SER A 88 12.09 -15.34 -1.46
N ILE A 89 13.09 -14.46 -1.39
CA ILE A 89 13.18 -13.24 -2.21
C ILE A 89 13.30 -13.64 -3.68
N ARG A 90 14.22 -14.55 -3.99
CA ARG A 90 14.42 -15.06 -5.35
C ARG A 90 13.16 -15.68 -5.93
N GLN A 91 12.45 -16.48 -5.15
CA GLN A 91 11.22 -17.13 -5.57
C GLN A 91 10.11 -16.11 -5.84
N ASN A 92 9.93 -15.11 -4.96
CA ASN A 92 8.95 -14.03 -5.19
C ASN A 92 9.27 -13.17 -6.41
N VAL A 93 10.57 -12.88 -6.67
CA VAL A 93 11.00 -12.20 -7.90
C VAL A 93 10.68 -13.05 -9.13
N LYS A 94 10.92 -14.36 -9.07
CA LYS A 94 10.61 -15.28 -10.17
C LYS A 94 9.12 -15.34 -10.50
N ASP A 95 8.28 -15.43 -9.46
CA ASP A 95 6.83 -15.66 -9.57
C ASP A 95 5.99 -14.39 -9.84
N SER A 96 6.60 -13.20 -9.76
CA SER A 96 5.96 -11.93 -10.08
C SER A 96 6.26 -11.47 -11.49
N ASP A 97 5.40 -10.66 -12.13
CA ASP A 97 5.71 -10.04 -13.43
C ASP A 97 6.74 -8.91 -13.28
N GLY A 98 6.80 -8.29 -12.10
CA GLY A 98 7.85 -7.36 -11.74
C GLY A 98 7.90 -7.05 -10.25
N THR A 99 8.94 -6.34 -9.85
CA THR A 99 9.24 -6.05 -8.44
C THR A 99 9.27 -4.54 -8.17
N ALA A 100 8.49 -4.07 -7.20
CA ALA A 100 8.65 -2.74 -6.61
C ALA A 100 9.63 -2.83 -5.42
N ILE A 101 10.78 -2.18 -5.55
CA ILE A 101 11.86 -2.19 -4.56
C ILE A 101 11.88 -0.83 -3.87
N ILE A 102 11.41 -0.80 -2.62
CA ILE A 102 11.38 0.39 -1.77
C ILE A 102 12.68 0.44 -0.97
N TYR A 103 13.32 1.60 -0.90
CA TYR A 103 14.55 1.82 -0.13
C TYR A 103 14.57 3.24 0.47
N PHE A 104 15.45 3.49 1.43
CA PHE A 104 15.58 4.78 2.10
C PHE A 104 17.05 5.22 2.08
N GLY A 105 17.44 5.98 1.06
CA GLY A 105 18.84 6.36 0.86
C GLY A 105 19.59 5.36 0.00
N GLU A 106 20.34 4.45 0.61
CA GLU A 106 21.09 3.40 -0.10
C GLU A 106 20.24 2.12 -0.25
N ILE A 107 20.59 1.30 -1.25
CA ILE A 107 19.94 0.01 -1.51
C ILE A 107 20.87 -1.05 -0.94
N GLU A 108 20.48 -1.63 0.19
CA GLU A 108 21.26 -2.62 0.94
C GLU A 108 20.36 -3.78 1.37
N ASP A 109 20.95 -4.91 1.75
CA ASP A 109 20.26 -6.11 2.25
C ASP A 109 19.19 -6.66 1.27
N GLU A 110 17.96 -6.92 1.75
CA GLU A 110 16.87 -7.53 0.97
C GLU A 110 16.50 -6.72 -0.31
N PRO A 111 16.42 -5.37 -0.27
CA PRO A 111 16.32 -4.55 -1.49
C PRO A 111 17.41 -4.80 -2.54
N GLU A 112 18.67 -4.90 -2.12
CA GLU A 112 19.81 -5.11 -3.02
C GLU A 112 19.74 -6.51 -3.65
N GLU A 113 19.48 -7.51 -2.81
CA GLU A 113 19.34 -8.90 -3.25
C GLU A 113 18.19 -9.08 -4.24
N ALA A 114 17.04 -8.45 -4.01
CA ALA A 114 15.94 -8.46 -4.97
C ALA A 114 16.30 -7.76 -6.28
N LEU A 115 17.06 -6.65 -6.23
CA LEU A 115 17.54 -5.95 -7.42
C LEU A 115 18.45 -6.86 -8.24
N ASP A 116 19.39 -7.53 -7.59
CA ASP A 116 20.30 -8.49 -8.22
C ASP A 116 19.55 -9.63 -8.89
N TYR A 117 18.59 -10.25 -8.19
CA TYR A 117 17.76 -11.29 -8.80
C TYR A 117 16.91 -10.78 -9.96
N CYS A 118 16.39 -9.55 -9.89
CA CYS A 118 15.67 -8.96 -11.02
C CYS A 118 16.58 -8.80 -12.25
N VAL A 119 17.81 -8.31 -12.06
CA VAL A 119 18.80 -8.15 -13.13
C VAL A 119 19.21 -9.51 -13.71
N GLN A 120 19.56 -10.48 -12.86
CA GLN A 120 19.99 -11.81 -13.28
C GLN A 120 18.91 -12.57 -14.07
N LEU A 121 17.64 -12.42 -13.68
CA LEU A 121 16.51 -13.10 -14.31
C LEU A 121 15.87 -12.29 -15.45
N GLY A 122 16.33 -11.06 -15.71
CA GLY A 122 15.72 -10.17 -16.69
C GLY A 122 14.29 -9.74 -16.35
N LYS A 123 13.94 -9.71 -15.06
CA LYS A 123 12.59 -9.33 -14.57
C LYS A 123 12.48 -7.81 -14.47
N ALA A 124 11.28 -7.30 -14.74
CA ALA A 124 11.02 -5.87 -14.61
C ALA A 124 11.10 -5.45 -13.13
N TYR A 125 11.73 -4.32 -12.84
CA TYR A 125 11.76 -3.77 -11.49
C TYR A 125 11.58 -2.25 -11.49
N ARG A 126 11.16 -1.73 -10.34
CA ARG A 126 11.06 -0.30 -10.09
C ARG A 126 11.66 0.06 -8.73
N LEU A 127 12.70 0.89 -8.78
CA LEU A 127 13.28 1.51 -7.60
C LEU A 127 12.39 2.66 -7.12
N VAL A 128 12.09 2.68 -5.82
CA VAL A 128 11.24 3.67 -5.15
C VAL A 128 11.95 4.20 -3.92
N ASN A 129 12.52 5.40 -4.03
CA ASN A 129 13.19 6.06 -2.90
C ASN A 129 12.16 6.63 -1.92
N GLY A 130 11.90 5.93 -0.82
CA GLY A 130 11.04 6.38 0.27
C GLY A 130 11.65 7.49 1.12
N GLY A 131 12.93 7.82 0.94
CA GLY A 131 13.55 9.01 1.50
C GLY A 131 13.09 10.31 0.83
N ASP A 132 12.81 10.25 -0.48
CA ASP A 132 12.44 11.42 -1.30
C ASP A 132 10.93 11.53 -1.54
N LEU A 133 10.24 10.39 -1.58
CA LEU A 133 8.82 10.32 -1.93
C LEU A 133 7.94 10.21 -0.70
N GLN A 134 6.80 10.90 -0.71
CA GLN A 134 5.71 10.59 0.21
C GLN A 134 5.02 9.28 -0.20
N PRO A 135 4.41 8.52 0.73
CA PRO A 135 3.83 7.22 0.43
C PRO A 135 2.81 7.22 -0.73
N GLY A 136 1.95 8.24 -0.82
CA GLY A 136 1.01 8.38 -1.93
C GLY A 136 1.68 8.64 -3.29
N GLN A 137 2.81 9.33 -3.31
CA GLN A 137 3.61 9.52 -4.53
C GLN A 137 4.30 8.22 -4.93
N ALA A 138 4.84 7.47 -3.97
CA ALA A 138 5.39 6.14 -4.21
C ALA A 138 4.32 5.18 -4.78
N GLY A 139 3.10 5.18 -4.22
CA GLY A 139 1.98 4.41 -4.75
C GLY A 139 1.66 4.76 -6.21
N LYS A 140 1.72 6.04 -6.59
CA LYS A 140 1.54 6.48 -7.99
C LYS A 140 2.68 6.00 -8.89
N VAL A 141 3.93 6.11 -8.45
CA VAL A 141 5.11 5.63 -9.20
C VAL A 141 4.98 4.13 -9.48
N ILE A 142 4.51 3.36 -8.49
CA ILE A 142 4.29 1.92 -8.64
C ILE A 142 3.10 1.64 -9.57
N ALA A 143 2.02 2.43 -9.49
CA ALA A 143 0.88 2.32 -10.40
C ALA A 143 1.27 2.57 -11.87
N ASP A 144 2.08 3.60 -12.12
CA ASP A 144 2.60 3.91 -13.45
C ASP A 144 3.49 2.75 -13.95
N PHE A 145 4.36 2.20 -13.11
CA PHE A 145 5.17 1.02 -13.43
C PHE A 145 4.32 -0.21 -13.79
N ILE A 146 3.28 -0.50 -12.99
CA ILE A 146 2.35 -1.61 -13.26
C ILE A 146 1.72 -1.45 -14.64
N LYS A 147 1.23 -0.25 -14.94
CA LYS A 147 0.55 0.04 -16.21
C LYS A 147 1.51 -0.06 -17.40
N ASP A 148 2.70 0.53 -17.27
CA ASP A 148 3.68 0.59 -18.35
C ASP A 148 4.24 -0.80 -18.72
N LYS A 149 4.31 -1.70 -17.73
CA LYS A 149 4.82 -3.07 -17.91
C LYS A 149 3.73 -4.13 -18.03
N GLY A 150 2.46 -3.78 -17.85
CA GLY A 150 1.35 -4.74 -17.87
C GLY A 150 1.42 -5.78 -16.74
N ILE A 151 1.87 -5.36 -15.55
CA ILE A 151 2.08 -6.24 -14.39
C ILE A 151 0.72 -6.67 -13.81
N MET A 152 0.54 -7.98 -13.63
CA MET A 152 -0.63 -8.56 -12.96
C MET A 152 -0.26 -9.14 -11.58
N THR A 153 1.00 -9.55 -11.40
CA THR A 153 1.55 -10.00 -10.13
C THR A 153 2.75 -9.15 -9.78
N LEU A 154 2.67 -8.34 -8.71
CA LEU A 154 3.74 -7.45 -8.28
C LEU A 154 4.39 -7.99 -7.01
N ASN A 155 5.70 -8.26 -7.03
CA ASN A 155 6.47 -8.44 -5.81
C ASN A 155 6.75 -7.07 -5.17
N VAL A 156 6.56 -6.93 -3.88
CA VAL A 156 6.87 -5.71 -3.13
C VAL A 156 7.87 -6.06 -2.05
N ILE A 157 9.01 -5.38 -2.08
CA ILE A 157 10.10 -5.60 -1.13
C ILE A 157 10.69 -4.28 -0.68
N GLY A 158 11.24 -4.27 0.54
CA GLY A 158 11.99 -3.15 1.08
C GLY A 158 12.62 -3.52 2.43
N PRO A 159 13.23 -2.55 3.12
CA PRO A 159 13.91 -2.81 4.38
C PRO A 159 12.99 -3.40 5.46
N LYS A 160 13.61 -4.20 6.33
CA LYS A 160 13.02 -4.73 7.56
C LYS A 160 12.73 -3.61 8.55
N ALA A 161 11.91 -3.87 9.57
CA ALA A 161 11.61 -2.88 10.59
C ALA A 161 12.85 -2.48 11.41
N SER A 162 13.76 -3.42 11.66
CA SER A 162 15.05 -3.15 12.33
C SER A 162 15.96 -2.19 11.57
N ALA A 163 15.92 -2.18 10.23
CA ALA A 163 16.73 -1.30 9.40
C ALA A 163 16.12 0.10 9.30
N THR A 164 14.79 0.23 9.31
CA THR A 164 14.11 1.53 9.26
C THR A 164 12.74 1.46 9.94
N GLU A 165 12.57 2.19 11.04
CA GLU A 165 11.30 2.25 11.79
C GLU A 165 10.09 2.69 10.95
N ARG A 166 10.35 3.44 9.87
CA ARG A 166 9.33 3.93 8.93
C ARG A 166 8.89 2.90 7.89
N ALA A 167 9.64 1.81 7.70
CA ALA A 167 9.49 0.88 6.59
C ALA A 167 8.08 0.30 6.48
N GLN A 168 7.55 -0.23 7.60
CA GLN A 168 6.22 -0.85 7.60
C GLN A 168 5.11 0.15 7.29
N ARG A 169 5.13 1.30 7.97
CA ARG A 169 4.14 2.35 7.73
C ARG A 169 4.19 2.86 6.30
N PHE A 170 5.39 3.05 5.76
CA PHE A 170 5.57 3.50 4.39
C PHE A 170 5.02 2.49 3.38
N GLY A 171 5.38 1.21 3.51
CA GLY A 171 4.88 0.13 2.67
C GLY A 171 3.34 0.05 2.70
N TYR A 172 2.76 0.13 3.90
CA TYR A 172 1.31 0.17 4.08
C TYR A 172 0.65 1.37 3.38
N GLU A 173 1.10 2.59 3.65
CA GLU A 173 0.46 3.79 3.08
C GLU A 173 0.64 3.86 1.56
N SER A 174 1.77 3.40 1.03
CA SER A 174 2.02 3.32 -0.42
C SER A 174 1.11 2.29 -1.10
N MET A 175 0.99 1.09 -0.54
CA MET A 175 0.15 0.04 -1.13
C MET A 175 -1.33 0.36 -0.98
N ARG A 176 -1.73 0.97 0.13
CA ARG A 176 -3.10 1.46 0.32
C ARG A 176 -3.46 2.54 -0.70
N ALA A 177 -2.53 3.46 -0.99
CA ALA A 177 -2.72 4.45 -2.06
C ALA A 177 -2.82 3.79 -3.44
N LEU A 178 -1.93 2.84 -3.75
CA LEU A 178 -1.96 2.08 -5.00
C LEU A 178 -3.31 1.36 -5.20
N LEU A 179 -3.73 0.57 -4.21
CA LEU A 179 -4.92 -0.27 -4.27
C LEU A 179 -6.22 0.54 -4.19
N GLY A 180 -6.23 1.65 -3.44
CA GLY A 180 -7.36 2.58 -3.33
C GLY A 180 -7.62 3.41 -4.60
N LEU A 181 -6.64 3.49 -5.50
CA LEU A 181 -6.77 4.12 -6.82
C LEU A 181 -7.32 3.17 -7.90
N GLY A 182 -7.50 1.88 -7.58
CA GLY A 182 -8.08 0.88 -8.49
C GLY A 182 -9.56 1.15 -8.83
N PRO A 183 -10.11 0.50 -9.88
CA PRO A 183 -11.50 0.66 -10.26
C PRO A 183 -12.41 0.35 -9.06
N LYS A 184 -13.20 1.33 -8.61
CA LYS A 184 -14.19 1.12 -7.53
C LYS A 184 -15.08 -0.06 -7.93
N ARG A 185 -15.06 -1.15 -7.16
CA ARG A 185 -16.05 -2.21 -7.27
C ARG A 185 -17.43 -1.56 -7.15
N ARG A 186 -18.27 -1.66 -8.19
CA ARG A 186 -19.69 -1.29 -8.05
C ARG A 186 -20.30 -2.28 -7.08
N ASN A 187 -20.65 -1.84 -5.87
CA ASN A 187 -21.44 -2.65 -4.96
C ASN A 187 -22.75 -3.02 -5.66
N SER A 188 -23.00 -4.32 -5.84
CA SER A 188 -24.26 -4.89 -6.33
C SER A 188 -25.34 -4.91 -5.25
N ALA A 189 -25.45 -3.82 -4.48
CA ALA A 189 -26.45 -3.65 -3.45
C ALA A 189 -27.14 -2.30 -3.65
N ARG A 190 -27.92 -2.18 -4.73
CA ARG A 190 -28.99 -1.20 -4.81
C ARG A 190 -30.27 -1.95 -5.14
N PRO A 191 -31.23 -2.08 -4.21
CA PRO A 191 -32.54 -2.59 -4.53
C PRO A 191 -33.15 -1.67 -5.59
N GLN A 192 -33.49 -2.21 -6.76
CA GLN A 192 -34.31 -1.50 -7.72
C GLN A 192 -35.72 -1.43 -7.11
N ASN A 193 -36.04 -0.29 -6.52
CA ASN A 193 -37.41 0.01 -6.15
C ASN A 193 -38.21 0.13 -7.45
N LYS A 194 -38.96 -0.92 -7.82
CA LYS A 194 -39.96 -0.88 -8.90
C LYS A 194 -41.01 0.16 -8.49
N LYS A 195 -41.04 1.30 -9.19
CA LYS A 195 -42.22 2.15 -9.22
C LYS A 195 -43.35 1.36 -9.88
N GLN A 196 -44.34 0.96 -9.08
CA GLN A 196 -45.65 0.62 -9.60
C GLN A 196 -46.49 1.90 -9.54
N ALA A 197 -46.94 2.32 -10.71
CA ALA A 197 -47.90 3.41 -10.87
C ALA A 197 -49.28 2.88 -10.47
N ASP A 198 -50.04 3.70 -9.75
CA ASP A 198 -51.50 3.75 -9.88
C ASP A 198 -51.96 5.19 -9.58
N ALA A 199 -52.92 5.64 -10.37
CA ALA A 199 -53.41 6.99 -10.44
C ALA A 199 -54.72 7.17 -9.65
N ASN A 200 -54.86 8.36 -9.08
CA ASN A 200 -56.08 9.17 -8.87
C ASN A 200 -57.22 8.64 -7.96
N VAL A 201 -57.66 9.47 -6.99
CA VAL A 201 -59.01 10.07 -6.90
C VAL A 201 -59.03 11.19 -5.84
N ASP A 202 -59.73 12.26 -6.20
CA ASP A 202 -60.10 13.51 -5.51
C ASP A 202 -60.64 13.42 -4.07
N GLY A 203 -60.60 14.57 -3.38
CA GLY A 203 -61.59 14.93 -2.34
C GLY A 203 -61.11 15.97 -1.32
N GLY A 204 -61.53 17.22 -1.48
CA GLY A 204 -61.20 18.33 -0.57
C GLY A 204 -62.00 18.34 0.74
N GLY A 205 -61.65 19.28 1.64
CA GLY A 205 -62.44 19.59 2.83
C GLY A 205 -61.70 20.44 3.88
N LEU A 206 -62.24 21.61 4.15
CA LEU A 206 -61.80 22.66 5.08
C LEU A 206 -62.14 22.37 6.57
N ALA A 207 -61.60 23.23 7.44
CA ALA A 207 -62.06 23.59 8.81
C ALA A 207 -61.63 22.66 9.96
N GLN A 208 -61.41 23.08 11.21
CA GLN A 208 -61.04 24.32 11.91
C GLN A 208 -60.92 23.92 13.41
N VAL A 209 -59.99 24.56 14.14
CA VAL A 209 -60.16 25.11 15.51
C VAL A 209 -60.28 24.20 16.75
N SER A 210 -59.60 24.71 17.80
CA SER A 210 -59.75 24.54 19.26
C SER A 210 -59.13 23.29 19.90
N GLY A 211 -58.40 23.39 21.01
CA GLY A 211 -58.08 24.53 21.87
C GLY A 211 -57.30 24.03 23.10
N GLY A 212 -56.58 24.96 23.75
CA GLY A 212 -56.15 25.00 25.16
C GLY A 212 -55.54 23.74 25.84
N ASP A 213 -54.68 23.84 26.83
CA ASP A 213 -54.16 24.96 27.59
C ASP A 213 -53.13 24.37 28.59
N GLN A 214 -52.25 25.24 29.11
CA GLN A 214 -51.65 25.20 30.45
C GLN A 214 -50.39 24.35 30.76
N ASN A 215 -49.29 25.10 30.89
CA ASN A 215 -48.50 25.34 32.11
C ASN A 215 -47.72 24.20 32.79
N GLY A 216 -46.44 24.48 33.02
CA GLY A 216 -45.60 23.78 33.98
C GLY A 216 -44.13 24.24 33.93
N GLU A 217 -43.85 25.45 34.44
CA GLU A 217 -42.50 25.87 34.83
C GLU A 217 -41.91 24.93 35.89
N ALA A 218 -40.62 24.60 35.79
CA ALA A 218 -39.74 24.50 36.97
C ALA A 218 -38.26 24.47 36.56
N SER A 219 -37.58 25.51 37.04
CA SER A 219 -36.14 25.77 37.07
C SER A 219 -35.31 24.67 37.76
N GLY A 220 -34.05 24.49 37.32
CA GLY A 220 -33.07 23.68 38.05
C GLY A 220 -31.68 23.56 37.39
N LYS A 221 -30.82 24.56 37.59
CA LYS A 221 -29.34 24.43 37.66
C LYS A 221 -28.96 24.61 39.15
N PRO A 222 -27.82 24.13 39.71
CA PRO A 222 -26.46 24.28 39.12
C PRO A 222 -25.37 23.22 39.51
N LYS A 223 -24.15 23.40 38.93
CA LYS A 223 -22.75 23.21 39.45
C LYS A 223 -22.39 21.92 40.24
N SER A 224 -21.20 21.32 40.30
CA SER A 224 -19.77 21.52 39.94
C SER A 224 -19.06 20.24 40.46
N THR A 225 -17.90 19.76 39.98
CA THR A 225 -16.56 20.00 40.59
C THR A 225 -15.53 18.95 40.04
N LYS A 226 -14.31 19.41 39.69
CA LYS A 226 -13.02 18.68 39.88
C LYS A 226 -12.48 19.06 41.30
N PRO A 227 -11.30 18.65 41.85
CA PRO A 227 -10.14 17.80 41.41
C PRO A 227 -9.68 16.85 42.60
N PRO A 228 -8.40 16.54 42.97
CA PRO A 228 -7.06 16.64 42.32
C PRO A 228 -6.09 15.44 42.49
N GLY A 229 -5.09 15.38 41.58
CA GLY A 229 -3.64 15.27 41.86
C GLY A 229 -3.01 14.02 42.50
N GLN A 230 -1.96 13.47 41.88
CA GLN A 230 -0.76 13.03 42.59
C GLN A 230 0.49 13.03 41.71
N ARG A 231 1.60 13.46 42.33
CA ARG A 231 2.94 13.74 41.80
C ARG A 231 3.93 12.91 42.60
N ARG A 232 4.92 12.27 41.97
CA ARG A 232 6.24 11.82 42.49
C ARG A 232 6.86 10.83 41.47
N ARG A 233 8.16 10.60 41.34
CA ARG A 233 9.45 11.31 41.47
C ARG A 233 10.50 10.27 41.05
N ARG A 234 11.52 10.69 40.28
CA ARG A 234 12.93 10.20 40.17
C ARG A 234 13.28 8.71 40.40
N GLY A 235 14.10 8.17 39.49
CA GLY A 235 14.95 7.01 39.75
C GLY A 235 16.02 6.79 38.68
N SER A 236 17.25 7.21 38.99
CA SER A 236 18.51 6.93 38.28
C SER A 236 18.88 5.44 38.36
N GLY A 237 19.30 4.83 37.24
CA GLY A 237 19.67 3.41 37.19
C GLY A 237 20.78 3.08 36.19
N ARG A 238 22.02 3.18 36.66
CA ARG A 238 23.18 2.29 36.48
C ARG A 238 23.72 1.96 35.07
N ARG A 239 25.00 2.34 34.94
CA ARG A 239 26.04 1.90 34.01
C ARG A 239 26.19 0.37 33.96
N PHE A 240 26.40 -0.17 32.76
CA PHE A 240 27.06 -1.47 32.54
C PHE A 240 28.48 -1.23 32.00
N PRO A 241 29.51 -1.95 32.47
CA PRO A 241 30.87 -1.82 31.96
C PRO A 241 31.06 -2.60 30.65
N ARG A 242 31.84 -1.99 29.75
CA ARG A 242 32.28 -2.51 28.45
C ARG A 242 33.46 -3.46 28.68
N ASN A 243 33.30 -4.75 28.35
CA ASN A 243 34.41 -5.70 28.31
C ASN A 243 35.37 -5.33 27.17
N LYS A 244 36.66 -5.27 27.47
CA LYS A 244 37.76 -5.25 26.50
C LYS A 244 38.05 -6.69 26.04
N PRO A 245 38.34 -6.95 24.76
CA PRO A 245 38.97 -8.18 24.36
C PRO A 245 40.48 -8.16 24.67
N SER A 246 40.97 -9.32 25.09
CA SER A 246 42.36 -9.67 25.34
C SER A 246 43.10 -9.93 24.03
N ASP A 247 44.23 -9.26 23.83
CA ASP A 247 45.19 -9.62 22.77
C ASP A 247 45.99 -10.85 23.21
N ALA A 248 45.89 -11.92 22.42
CA ALA A 248 46.73 -13.10 22.49
C ALA A 248 47.66 -13.13 21.28
N GLN A 249 48.96 -13.24 21.57
CA GLN A 249 50.03 -13.92 20.84
C GLN A 249 50.24 -13.63 19.34
N SER A 250 51.45 -13.15 19.02
CA SER A 250 52.28 -13.83 18.01
C SER A 250 53.76 -13.71 18.37
N ASP A 251 54.35 -14.87 18.68
CA ASP A 251 55.77 -15.16 18.55
C ASP A 251 56.10 -15.14 17.05
N VAL A 252 57.07 -14.33 16.63
CA VAL A 252 57.79 -14.53 15.37
C VAL A 252 59.27 -14.32 15.68
N THR A 253 59.97 -15.44 15.78
CA THR A 253 61.42 -15.55 15.61
C THR A 253 61.72 -15.42 14.12
N GLN A 254 62.61 -14.50 13.73
CA GLN A 254 63.43 -14.63 12.53
C GLN A 254 64.62 -13.64 12.58
N GLU A 255 65.80 -14.25 12.44
CA GLU A 255 67.14 -13.75 12.09
C GLU A 255 67.90 -12.79 13.02
#